data_AF-A0A2L2X4E5-F1
#
_entry.id   AF-A0A2L2X4E5-F1
#
_cell.length_a   1.000
_cell.length_b   1.000
_cell.length_c   1.000
_cell.angle_alpha   90.00
_cell.angle_beta   90.00
_cell.angle_gamma   90.00
#
_symmetry.space_group_name_H-M   'P 1'
#
loop_
_entity.id
_entity.type
_entity.pdbx_description
1 polymer ?
#
loop_
_entity_poly.entity_id
_entity_poly.type
_entity_poly.pdbx_seq_one_letter_code
_entity_poly.pdbx_strand_id
1 'polypeptide(L)'
;MSTKHKPIVHEKSSKKVATFLEENSLHKKDFAQMIGVTLSYVYNLIDESIPFSSRTTTLERIAAVMDVEPEAFDEYVISQEPTVHDKNLEIIKKYIKKNKLSTLDFLKQFERKKRLGLVDMMRGAKSIPINFAELKNIATVLDIPNSEIFDIWQGRMVEYLNSAGFDMTANEELASTMFECAKKYAESL
;
A
#
# COMPACT_ATOMS: atom_id res chain seq x y z
N MET A 1 -25.54 41.14 14.51
CA MET A 1 -24.61 40.24 15.20
C MET A 1 -23.64 39.70 14.16
N SER A 2 -22.34 39.98 14.30
CA SER A 2 -21.32 39.60 13.33
C SER A 2 -20.95 38.12 13.53
N THR A 3 -21.29 37.28 12.55
CA THR A 3 -20.89 35.86 12.51
C THR A 3 -19.39 35.79 12.30
N LYS A 4 -18.63 35.60 13.39
CA LYS A 4 -17.21 35.27 13.33
C LYS A 4 -17.07 33.90 12.65
N HIS A 5 -16.74 33.90 11.37
CA HIS A 5 -16.18 32.71 10.72
C HIS A 5 -14.94 32.31 11.51
N LYS A 6 -14.97 31.17 12.20
CA LYS A 6 -13.75 30.54 12.68
C LYS A 6 -12.89 30.25 11.44
N PRO A 7 -11.66 30.76 11.34
CA PRO A 7 -10.78 30.36 10.25
C PRO A 7 -10.62 28.85 10.34
N ILE A 8 -10.81 28.16 9.22
CA ILE A 8 -10.45 26.75 9.08
C ILE A 8 -8.92 26.74 9.20
N VAL A 9 -8.40 26.42 10.38
CA VAL A 9 -6.96 26.29 10.58
C VAL A 9 -6.56 25.00 9.90
N HIS A 10 -6.09 25.09 8.65
CA HIS A 10 -5.42 23.97 8.00
C HIS A 10 -4.14 23.68 8.78
N GLU A 11 -4.08 22.50 9.40
CA GLU A 11 -2.87 22.04 10.04
C GLU A 11 -1.78 21.82 8.99
N LYS A 12 -0.60 22.40 9.22
CA LYS A 12 0.55 22.24 8.32
C LYS A 12 0.93 20.77 8.18
N SER A 13 1.30 20.37 6.97
CA SER A 13 1.74 19.01 6.64
C SER A 13 2.88 18.48 7.52
N SER A 14 3.85 19.35 7.86
CA SER A 14 4.94 18.99 8.78
C SER A 14 4.45 18.60 10.17
N LYS A 15 3.46 19.34 10.69
CA LYS A 15 2.83 19.06 11.97
C LYS A 15 2.01 17.78 11.93
N LYS A 16 1.25 17.54 10.86
CA LYS A 16 0.51 16.26 10.65
C LYS A 16 1.45 15.06 10.76
N VAL A 17 2.60 15.10 10.07
CA VAL A 17 3.60 14.01 10.13
C VAL A 17 4.21 13.92 11.53
N ALA A 18 4.59 15.04 12.15
CA ALA A 18 5.18 15.05 13.49
C ALA A 18 4.25 14.40 14.53
N THR A 19 2.98 14.83 14.57
CA THR A 19 1.95 14.28 15.45
C THR A 19 1.74 12.79 15.20
N PHE A 20 1.64 12.36 13.94
CA PHE A 20 1.52 10.95 13.61
C PHE A 20 2.69 10.11 14.15
N LEU A 21 3.94 10.59 14.01
CA LEU A 21 5.11 9.89 14.53
C LEU A 21 5.09 9.77 16.06
N GLU A 22 4.64 10.83 16.75
CA GLU A 22 4.54 10.85 18.21
C GLU A 22 3.44 9.92 18.72
N GLU A 23 2.22 10.03 18.20
CA GLU A 23 1.06 9.22 18.59
C GLU A 23 1.32 7.71 18.39
N ASN A 24 2.07 7.36 17.35
CA ASN A 24 2.39 5.97 17.03
C ASN A 24 3.73 5.49 17.62
N SER A 25 4.40 6.34 18.41
CA SER A 25 5.75 6.09 18.94
C SER A 25 6.72 5.57 17.87
N LEU A 26 6.61 6.12 16.65
CA LEU A 26 7.32 5.64 15.47
C LEU A 26 8.67 6.32 15.34
N HIS A 27 9.74 5.52 15.38
CA HIS A 27 11.09 6.05 15.23
C HIS A 27 11.31 6.61 13.81
N LYS A 28 11.86 7.82 13.72
CA LYS A 28 12.08 8.55 12.45
C LYS A 28 12.86 7.74 11.40
N LYS A 29 13.83 6.93 11.84
CA LYS A 29 14.60 6.02 10.98
C LYS A 29 13.72 4.92 10.35
N ASP A 30 12.76 4.40 11.10
CA ASP A 30 11.87 3.34 10.61
C ASP A 30 10.85 3.93 9.64
N PHE A 31 10.33 5.12 9.95
CA PHE A 31 9.49 5.89 9.02
C PHE A 31 10.23 6.21 7.72
N ALA A 32 11.49 6.68 7.81
CA ALA A 32 12.33 6.96 6.64
C ALA A 32 12.46 5.75 5.72
N GLN A 33 12.65 4.55 6.29
CA GLN A 33 12.73 3.31 5.53
C GLN A 33 11.39 2.93 4.88
N MET A 34 10.26 3.16 5.55
CA MET A 34 8.93 2.88 4.99
C MET A 34 8.61 3.77 3.79
N ILE A 35 8.98 5.05 3.81
CA ILE A 35 8.71 5.99 2.70
C ILE A 35 9.86 6.09 1.69
N GLY A 36 10.97 5.40 1.93
CA GLY A 36 12.10 5.31 0.99
C GLY A 36 12.92 6.59 0.89
N VAL A 37 13.11 7.30 2.00
CA VAL A 37 13.92 8.53 2.08
C VAL A 37 15.01 8.43 3.14
N THR A 38 15.89 9.43 3.21
CA THR A 38 16.94 9.47 4.24
C THR A 38 16.38 9.91 5.60
N LEU A 39 17.06 9.53 6.69
CA LEU A 39 16.69 9.99 8.03
C LEU A 39 16.73 11.53 8.14
N SER A 40 17.73 12.19 7.55
CA SER A 40 17.82 13.66 7.53
C SER A 40 16.61 14.28 6.82
N TYR A 41 16.11 13.65 5.77
CA TYR A 41 14.92 14.14 5.08
C TYR A 41 13.68 14.08 5.98
N VAL A 42 13.55 13.06 6.84
CA VAL A 42 12.47 13.00 7.83
C VAL A 42 12.55 14.13 8.86
N TYR A 43 13.74 14.51 9.30
CA TYR A 43 13.90 15.69 10.17
C TYR A 43 13.42 16.97 9.47
N ASN A 44 13.71 17.12 8.18
CA ASN A 44 13.23 18.26 7.42
C ASN A 44 11.69 18.24 7.25
N LEU A 45 11.10 17.06 7.05
CA LEU A 45 9.64 16.92 6.89
C LEU A 45 8.87 17.40 8.12
N ILE A 46 9.40 17.20 9.33
CA ILE A 46 8.72 17.58 10.58
C ILE A 46 9.11 18.98 11.09
N ASP A 47 10.01 19.68 10.40
CA ASP A 47 10.43 21.03 10.75
C ASP A 47 9.52 22.06 10.07
N GLU A 48 8.74 22.80 10.86
CA GLU A 48 7.83 23.85 10.36
C GLU A 48 8.54 25.04 9.69
N SER A 49 9.86 25.19 9.87
CA SER A 49 10.65 26.25 9.25
C SER A 49 11.16 25.87 7.86
N ILE A 50 11.06 24.60 7.47
CA ILE A 50 11.50 24.08 6.18
C ILE A 50 10.26 23.82 5.29
N PRO A 51 10.29 24.22 4.00
CA PRO A 51 9.23 23.86 3.07
C PRO A 51 9.01 22.35 3.02
N PHE A 52 7.75 21.93 3.13
CA PHE A 52 7.38 20.52 3.07
C PHE A 52 7.61 19.93 1.66
N SER A 53 7.61 18.61 1.54
CA SER A 53 7.85 17.93 0.27
C SER A 53 6.75 18.26 -0.74
N SER A 54 7.14 18.64 -1.96
CA SER A 54 6.25 18.70 -3.13
C SER A 54 6.38 17.48 -4.04
N ARG A 55 7.15 16.46 -3.63
CA ARG A 55 7.34 15.24 -4.44
C ARG A 55 6.13 14.33 -4.26
N THR A 56 5.32 14.19 -5.32
CA THR A 56 4.12 13.35 -5.36
C THR A 56 4.35 11.96 -4.77
N THR A 57 5.37 11.24 -5.22
CA THR A 57 5.66 9.88 -4.72
C THR A 57 6.01 9.83 -3.24
N THR A 58 6.64 10.87 -2.70
CA THR A 58 6.93 10.96 -1.27
C THR A 58 5.64 11.20 -0.48
N LEU A 59 4.80 12.13 -0.94
CA LEU A 59 3.52 12.43 -0.31
C LEU A 59 2.58 11.21 -0.32
N GLU A 60 2.46 10.50 -1.44
CA GLU A 60 1.64 9.28 -1.52
C GLU A 60 2.15 8.18 -0.59
N ARG A 61 3.47 8.02 -0.45
CA ARG A 61 4.04 7.04 0.49
C ARG A 61 3.80 7.43 1.95
N ILE A 62 3.93 8.71 2.27
CA ILE A 62 3.58 9.23 3.61
C ILE A 62 2.10 8.99 3.88
N ALA A 63 1.23 9.36 2.95
CA ALA A 63 -0.22 9.19 3.02
C ALA A 63 -0.60 7.73 3.24
N ALA A 64 -0.01 6.81 2.47
CA ALA A 64 -0.23 5.37 2.64
C ALA A 64 0.21 4.85 4.02
N VAL A 65 1.38 5.27 4.53
CA VAL A 65 1.83 4.87 5.88
C VAL A 65 0.90 5.43 6.97
N MET A 66 0.42 6.65 6.77
CA MET A 66 -0.48 7.36 7.69
C MET A 66 -1.95 6.95 7.57
N ASP A 67 -2.28 6.10 6.60
CA ASP A 67 -3.65 5.68 6.31
C ASP A 67 -4.60 6.85 5.97
N VAL A 68 -4.10 7.83 5.23
CA VAL A 68 -4.85 9.00 4.73
C VAL A 68 -4.74 9.11 3.22
N GLU A 69 -5.64 9.88 2.60
CA GLU A 69 -5.54 10.20 1.18
C GLU A 69 -4.40 11.21 0.92
N PRO A 70 -3.69 11.15 -0.22
CA PRO A 70 -2.63 12.10 -0.56
C PRO A 70 -3.08 13.57 -0.55
N GLU A 71 -4.35 13.84 -0.87
CA GLU A 71 -4.99 15.16 -0.85
C GLU A 71 -5.09 15.76 0.56
N ALA A 72 -4.80 14.97 1.61
CA ALA A 72 -4.63 15.51 2.95
C ALA A 72 -3.40 16.42 3.09
N PHE A 73 -2.49 16.41 2.12
CA PHE A 73 -1.31 17.29 2.07
C PHE A 73 -1.54 18.43 1.07
N ASP A 74 -1.42 19.67 1.52
CA ASP A 74 -1.67 20.86 0.68
C ASP A 74 -0.65 20.96 -0.48
N GLU A 75 0.51 20.34 -0.32
CA GLU A 75 1.57 20.27 -1.33
C GLU A 75 1.32 19.21 -2.40
N TYR A 76 0.30 18.36 -2.23
CA TYR A 76 0.00 17.28 -3.16
C TYR A 76 -0.61 17.82 -4.45
N VAL A 77 -0.04 17.39 -5.57
CA VAL A 77 -0.55 17.66 -6.91
C VAL A 77 -1.06 16.34 -7.48
N ILE A 78 -2.36 16.31 -7.77
CA ILE A 78 -3.05 15.14 -8.33
C ILE A 78 -2.37 14.74 -9.64
N SER A 79 -2.00 13.46 -9.74
CA SER A 79 -1.48 12.90 -10.98
C SER A 79 -2.54 12.97 -12.08
N GLN A 80 -2.14 13.41 -13.28
CA GLN A 80 -3.03 13.40 -14.45
C GLN A 80 -3.10 12.03 -15.13
N GLU A 81 -2.26 11.07 -14.72
CA GLU A 81 -2.33 9.71 -15.24
C GLU A 81 -3.51 8.96 -14.61
N PRO A 82 -4.33 8.25 -15.39
CA PRO A 82 -5.43 7.46 -14.86
C PRO A 82 -4.88 6.38 -13.93
N THR A 83 -5.41 6.34 -12.71
CA THR A 83 -5.08 5.30 -11.73
C THR A 83 -5.65 3.96 -12.21
N VAL A 84 -4.78 2.97 -12.39
CA VAL A 84 -5.20 1.60 -12.70
C VAL A 84 -5.78 1.00 -11.42
N HIS A 85 -7.08 0.74 -11.42
CA HIS A 85 -7.76 0.15 -10.28
C HIS A 85 -7.39 -1.34 -10.14
N ASP A 86 -6.56 -1.68 -9.16
CA ASP A 86 -6.21 -3.06 -8.83
C ASP A 86 -7.26 -3.68 -7.87
N LYS A 87 -8.14 -4.52 -8.44
CA LYS A 87 -9.18 -5.23 -7.66
C LYS A 87 -8.60 -6.15 -6.59
N ASN A 88 -7.43 -6.74 -6.86
CA ASN A 88 -6.79 -7.68 -5.95
C ASN A 88 -6.24 -6.93 -4.72
N LEU A 89 -5.69 -5.74 -4.92
CA LEU A 89 -5.25 -4.87 -3.82
C LEU A 89 -6.41 -4.46 -2.90
N GLU A 90 -7.60 -4.19 -3.45
CA GLU A 90 -8.76 -3.84 -2.64
C GLU A 90 -9.22 -4.97 -1.72
N ILE A 91 -9.05 -6.23 -2.13
CA ILE A 91 -9.32 -7.38 -1.26
C ILE A 91 -8.35 -7.37 -0.08
N ILE A 92 -7.05 -7.15 -0.32
CA ILE A 92 -6.04 -7.03 0.74
C ILE A 92 -6.37 -5.88 1.71
N LYS A 93 -6.74 -4.70 1.19
CA LYS A 93 -7.17 -3.55 2.00
C LYS A 93 -8.40 -3.86 2.85
N LYS A 94 -9.37 -4.61 2.31
CA LYS A 94 -10.55 -5.06 3.07
C LYS A 94 -10.16 -5.96 4.24
N TYR A 95 -9.20 -6.85 4.05
CA TYR A 95 -8.71 -7.73 5.11
C TYR A 95 -7.93 -6.97 6.21
N ILE A 96 -7.11 -6.00 5.84
CA ILE A 96 -6.46 -5.10 6.80
C ILE A 96 -7.51 -4.42 7.70
N LYS A 97 -8.57 -3.86 7.09
CA LYS A 97 -9.68 -3.23 7.82
C LYS A 97 -10.49 -4.23 8.66
N LYS A 98 -10.78 -5.42 8.12
CA LYS A 98 -11.47 -6.51 8.83
C LYS A 98 -10.73 -6.92 10.10
N ASN A 99 -9.40 -6.95 10.04
CA ASN A 99 -8.54 -7.29 11.15
C ASN A 99 -8.26 -6.09 12.09
N LYS A 100 -8.90 -4.94 11.83
CA LYS A 100 -8.78 -3.70 12.61
C LYS A 100 -7.32 -3.21 12.70
N LEU A 101 -6.54 -3.45 11.66
CA LEU A 101 -5.16 -2.99 11.55
C LEU A 101 -5.14 -1.65 10.83
N SER A 102 -4.31 -0.71 11.30
CA SER A 102 -3.88 0.41 10.45
C SER A 102 -2.89 -0.08 9.39
N THR A 103 -2.67 0.70 8.34
CA THR A 103 -1.61 0.40 7.37
C THR A 103 -0.23 0.33 8.07
N LEU A 104 0.04 1.18 9.06
CA LEU A 104 1.27 1.11 9.85
C LEU A 104 1.40 -0.22 10.62
N ASP A 105 0.34 -0.69 11.26
CA ASP A 105 0.35 -1.95 12.01
C ASP A 105 0.61 -3.14 11.11
N PHE A 106 -0.04 -3.16 9.94
CA PHE A 106 0.21 -4.14 8.89
C PHE A 106 1.67 -4.14 8.45
N LEU A 107 2.24 -2.97 8.12
CA LEU A 107 3.64 -2.86 7.69
C LEU A 107 4.62 -3.32 8.78
N LYS A 108 4.31 -3.09 10.06
CA LYS A 108 5.14 -3.51 11.19
C LYS A 108 5.27 -5.03 11.31
N GLN A 109 4.33 -5.81 10.77
CA GLN A 109 4.38 -7.29 10.75
C GLN A 109 5.48 -7.85 9.84
N PHE A 110 6.05 -7.01 8.96
CA PHE A 110 7.07 -7.44 8.01
C PHE A 110 8.46 -6.89 8.36
N GLU A 111 9.49 -7.60 7.87
CA GLU A 111 10.88 -7.15 7.95
C GLU A 111 11.04 -5.76 7.33
N ARG A 112 11.88 -4.91 7.95
CA ARG A 112 12.06 -3.50 7.54
C ARG A 112 12.36 -3.33 6.05
N LYS A 113 13.20 -4.19 5.47
CA LYS A 113 13.59 -4.15 4.03
C LYS A 113 12.44 -4.39 3.05
N LYS A 114 11.34 -5.02 3.49
CA LYS A 114 10.17 -5.31 2.63
C LYS A 114 9.12 -4.20 2.69
N ARG A 115 9.12 -3.37 3.72
CA ARG A 115 8.04 -2.40 4.01
C ARG A 115 7.86 -1.36 2.90
N LEU A 116 8.93 -0.85 2.31
CA LEU A 116 8.82 0.09 1.19
C LEU A 116 8.04 -0.50 0.00
N GLY A 117 8.32 -1.76 -0.34
CA GLY A 117 7.61 -2.45 -1.41
C GLY A 117 6.13 -2.67 -1.09
N LEU A 118 5.80 -2.90 0.19
CA LEU A 118 4.42 -2.98 0.65
C LEU A 118 3.74 -1.61 0.66
N VAL A 119 4.42 -0.52 1.02
CA VAL A 119 3.88 0.84 0.89
C VAL A 119 3.57 1.16 -0.57
N ASP A 120 4.50 0.85 -1.48
CA ASP A 120 4.27 1.02 -2.92
C ASP A 120 3.10 0.16 -3.44
N MET A 121 2.88 -1.02 -2.83
CA MET A 121 1.69 -1.82 -3.09
C MET A 121 0.42 -1.17 -2.54
N MET A 122 0.42 -0.70 -1.28
CA MET A 122 -0.76 -0.11 -0.63
C MET A 122 -1.24 1.17 -1.33
N ARG A 123 -0.32 1.99 -1.86
CA ARG A 123 -0.67 3.17 -2.67
C ARG A 123 -1.07 2.85 -4.12
N GLY A 124 -1.08 1.58 -4.52
CA GLY A 124 -1.49 1.15 -5.87
C GLY A 124 -0.44 1.35 -6.96
N ALA A 125 0.80 1.71 -6.61
CA ALA A 125 1.87 1.89 -7.58
C ALA A 125 2.62 0.60 -7.93
N LYS A 126 2.37 -0.46 -7.14
CA LYS A 126 2.85 -1.82 -7.41
C LYS A 126 1.67 -2.77 -7.24
N SER A 127 1.46 -3.66 -8.20
CA SER A 127 0.49 -4.74 -8.04
C SER A 127 0.88 -5.67 -6.90
N ILE A 128 -0.08 -6.46 -6.43
CA ILE A 128 0.19 -7.54 -5.48
C ILE A 128 1.27 -8.51 -6.01
N PRO A 129 2.06 -9.16 -5.12
CA PRO A 129 3.12 -10.07 -5.54
C PRO A 129 2.61 -11.23 -6.39
N ILE A 130 3.28 -11.47 -7.52
CA ILE A 130 3.03 -12.65 -8.36
C ILE A 130 3.68 -13.92 -7.78
N ASN A 131 4.72 -13.76 -6.94
CA ASN A 131 5.32 -14.86 -6.21
C ASN A 131 4.36 -15.31 -5.10
N PHE A 132 3.81 -16.53 -5.25
CA PHE A 132 2.81 -17.06 -4.32
C PHE A 132 3.32 -17.13 -2.87
N ALA A 133 4.61 -17.42 -2.65
CA ALA A 133 5.16 -17.48 -1.30
C ALA A 133 5.17 -16.09 -0.62
N GLU A 134 5.46 -15.02 -1.38
CA GLU A 134 5.39 -13.66 -0.86
C GLU A 134 3.95 -13.25 -0.54
N LEU A 135 3.02 -13.59 -1.44
CA LEU A 135 1.60 -13.31 -1.25
C LEU A 135 1.00 -14.14 -0.09
N LYS A 136 1.43 -15.39 0.08
CA LYS A 136 1.02 -16.24 1.22
C LYS A 136 1.46 -15.64 2.55
N ASN A 137 2.67 -15.05 2.63
CA ASN A 137 3.08 -14.34 3.85
C ASN A 137 2.15 -13.18 4.20
N ILE A 138 1.65 -12.44 3.19
CA ILE A 138 0.64 -11.40 3.39
C ILE A 138 -0.67 -12.02 3.89
N ALA A 139 -1.13 -13.11 3.28
CA ALA A 139 -2.33 -13.83 3.71
C ALA A 139 -2.23 -14.35 5.14
N THR A 140 -1.09 -14.89 5.56
CA THR A 140 -0.88 -15.35 6.93
C THR A 140 -0.99 -14.21 7.94
N VAL A 141 -0.41 -13.04 7.64
CA VAL A 141 -0.54 -11.85 8.51
C VAL A 141 -1.99 -11.36 8.60
N LEU A 142 -2.76 -11.57 7.55
CA LEU A 142 -4.13 -11.08 7.42
C LEU A 142 -5.20 -12.15 7.66
N ASP A 143 -4.82 -13.35 8.07
CA ASP A 143 -5.69 -14.51 8.24
C ASP A 143 -6.61 -14.77 7.03
N ILE A 144 -6.07 -14.60 5.81
CA ILE A 144 -6.79 -14.88 4.56
C ILE A 144 -6.74 -16.39 4.30
N PRO A 145 -7.88 -17.06 4.04
CA PRO A 145 -7.90 -18.48 3.71
C PRO A 145 -7.05 -18.82 2.49
N ASN A 146 -6.41 -19.99 2.49
CA ASN A 146 -5.59 -20.46 1.36
C ASN A 146 -6.37 -20.49 0.03
N SER A 147 -7.65 -20.86 0.06
CA SER A 147 -8.50 -20.89 -1.12
C SER A 147 -8.69 -19.50 -1.72
N GLU A 148 -8.97 -18.50 -0.88
CA GLU A 148 -9.19 -17.12 -1.32
C GLU A 148 -7.89 -16.45 -1.79
N ILE A 149 -6.77 -16.66 -1.09
CA ILE A 149 -5.49 -16.11 -1.56
C ILE A 149 -5.04 -16.75 -2.87
N PHE A 150 -5.36 -18.03 -3.11
CA PHE A 150 -5.11 -18.67 -4.38
C PHE A 150 -5.94 -18.04 -5.49
N ASP A 151 -7.23 -17.78 -5.26
CA ASP A 151 -8.08 -17.15 -6.27
C ASP A 151 -7.60 -15.72 -6.61
N ILE A 152 -7.14 -14.96 -5.60
CA ILE A 152 -6.47 -13.64 -5.78
C ILE A 152 -5.20 -13.79 -6.62
N TRP A 153 -4.35 -14.77 -6.30
CA TRP A 153 -3.12 -15.05 -7.04
C TRP A 153 -3.40 -15.44 -8.49
N GLN A 154 -4.38 -16.31 -8.72
CA GLN A 154 -4.77 -16.76 -10.04
C GLN A 154 -5.25 -15.58 -10.90
N GLY A 155 -6.08 -14.69 -10.36
CA GLY A 155 -6.48 -13.46 -11.06
C GLY A 155 -5.28 -12.62 -11.50
N ARG A 156 -4.32 -12.40 -10.59
CA ARG A 156 -3.08 -11.68 -10.88
C ARG A 156 -2.21 -12.37 -11.94
N MET A 157 -2.14 -13.70 -11.92
CA MET A 157 -1.41 -14.50 -12.91
C MET A 157 -2.06 -14.38 -14.29
N VAL A 158 -3.39 -14.45 -14.37
CA VAL A 158 -4.13 -14.29 -15.63
C VAL A 158 -3.88 -12.91 -16.22
N GLU A 159 -3.94 -11.85 -15.41
CA GLU A 159 -3.59 -10.48 -15.85
C GLU A 159 -2.16 -10.40 -16.39
N TYR A 160 -1.19 -11.03 -15.69
CA TYR A 160 0.20 -11.07 -16.12
C TYR A 160 0.36 -11.79 -17.47
N LEU A 161 -0.19 -12.99 -17.59
CA LEU A 161 -0.11 -13.81 -18.79
C LEU A 161 -0.74 -13.10 -20.00
N ASN A 162 -1.93 -12.53 -19.82
CA ASN A 162 -2.59 -11.73 -20.86
C ASN A 162 -1.72 -10.54 -21.30
N SER A 163 -1.15 -9.80 -20.35
CA SER A 163 -0.26 -8.66 -20.66
C SER A 163 1.02 -9.07 -21.40
N ALA A 164 1.44 -10.33 -21.27
CA ALA A 164 2.59 -10.91 -21.96
C ALA A 164 2.21 -11.55 -23.32
N GLY A 165 0.95 -11.48 -23.75
CA GLY A 165 0.46 -12.00 -25.03
C GLY A 165 -0.01 -13.46 -24.99
N PHE A 166 -0.18 -14.06 -23.80
CA PHE A 166 -0.78 -15.37 -23.67
C PHE A 166 -2.30 -15.28 -23.88
N ASP A 167 -2.81 -15.94 -24.91
CA ASP A 167 -4.26 -15.99 -25.19
C ASP A 167 -4.93 -17.04 -24.30
N MET A 168 -5.61 -16.56 -23.26
CA MET A 168 -6.34 -17.40 -22.30
C MET A 168 -7.49 -18.19 -22.92
N THR A 169 -8.07 -17.74 -24.02
CA THR A 169 -9.18 -18.43 -24.71
C THR A 169 -8.64 -19.51 -25.62
N ALA A 170 -7.61 -19.21 -26.41
CA ALA A 170 -6.98 -20.21 -27.28
C ALA A 170 -6.27 -21.32 -26.49
N ASN A 171 -5.84 -21.03 -25.25
CA ASN A 171 -5.11 -21.96 -24.39
C ASN A 171 -5.92 -22.35 -23.13
N GLU A 172 -7.25 -22.33 -23.19
CA GLU A 172 -8.12 -22.54 -22.03
C GLU A 172 -7.81 -23.85 -21.29
N GLU A 173 -7.72 -24.97 -21.99
CA GLU A 173 -7.44 -26.29 -21.38
C GLU A 173 -6.04 -26.36 -20.73
N LEU A 174 -5.05 -25.70 -21.34
CA LEU A 174 -3.69 -25.64 -20.77
C LEU A 174 -3.70 -24.81 -19.49
N ALA A 175 -4.33 -23.62 -19.53
CA ALA A 175 -4.41 -22.72 -18.39
C ALA A 175 -5.21 -23.34 -17.23
N SER A 176 -6.36 -23.96 -17.52
CA SER A 176 -7.18 -24.62 -16.50
C SER A 176 -6.43 -25.77 -15.84
N THR A 177 -5.78 -26.64 -16.61
CA THR A 177 -4.98 -27.75 -16.09
C THR A 177 -3.84 -27.25 -15.18
N MET A 178 -3.13 -26.19 -15.60
CA MET A 178 -2.08 -25.57 -14.79
C MET A 178 -2.62 -25.02 -13.46
N PHE A 179 -3.73 -24.28 -13.51
CA PHE A 179 -4.31 -23.67 -12.31
C PHE A 179 -4.93 -24.70 -11.37
N GLU A 180 -5.56 -25.76 -11.87
CA GLU A 180 -6.07 -26.86 -11.04
C GLU A 180 -4.94 -27.57 -10.30
N CYS A 181 -3.82 -27.85 -10.99
CA CYS A 181 -2.64 -28.44 -10.36
C CYS A 181 -2.06 -27.51 -9.29
N ALA A 182 -1.95 -26.21 -9.59
CA ALA A 182 -1.46 -25.22 -8.66
C ALA A 182 -2.37 -25.07 -7.44
N LYS A 183 -3.71 -25.11 -7.62
CA LYS A 183 -4.69 -25.00 -6.54
C LYS A 183 -4.58 -26.15 -5.56
N LYS A 184 -4.51 -27.39 -6.07
CA LYS A 184 -4.30 -28.59 -5.24
C LYS A 184 -3.04 -28.49 -4.39
N TYR A 185 -1.95 -27.99 -4.96
CA TYR A 185 -0.72 -27.76 -4.21
C TYR A 185 -0.90 -26.67 -3.15
N ALA A 186 -1.46 -25.51 -3.52
CA ALA A 186 -1.66 -24.38 -2.62
C ALA A 186 -2.55 -24.73 -1.41
N GLU A 187 -3.60 -25.52 -1.62
CA GLU A 187 -4.51 -25.99 -0.57
C GLU A 187 -3.84 -27.00 0.39
N SER A 188 -2.78 -27.68 -0.06
CA SER A 188 -2.02 -28.63 0.77
C SER A 188 -0.98 -27.99 1.70
N LEU A 189 -0.72 -26.67 1.55
CA LEU A 189 0.30 -25.92 2.29
C LEU A 189 -0.23 -25.21 3.54
#